data_AF-A0A2G9C8L1-F1
#
_entry.id   AF-A0A2G9C8L1-F1
#
_cell.length_a   1.000
_cell.length_b   1.000
_cell.length_c   1.000
_cell.angle_alpha   90.00
_cell.angle_beta   90.00
_cell.angle_gamma   90.00
#
_symmetry.space_group_name_H-M   'P 1'
#
loop_
_entity.id
_entity.type
_entity.pdbx_description
1 polymer ?
#
loop_
_entity_poly.entity_id
_entity_poly.type
_entity_poly.pdbx_seq_one_letter_code
_entity_poly.pdbx_strand_id
1 'polypeptide(L)'
;MSADRTNAAPEGPPFGDAASAPWRVPSAEFGPARMEWPGGSVEVARIRLRDAALAWPADGGLPSGTAAEVEVSTLSLDAHLPLPEAPAEVQHAVPSSGGADGWRLEPLERLDGAVHAVITDAALLFDARVTVPVSAGEVNFNQASVEHIGPDSRMGISRMGLYVDAPGGRTYLLQFATPPHAGVRYEQRSALLGHWTTDRGQVSLRPFLESMLAQMARTGPRAAGGFTAQARTLFARTAMRGELRPGDGVIDLGPLQARLVGRADGRNTALLDSAAVGRGLSVSIDDVALADLRLRLGGRELSAGSASARLRLRVHVLDDGLAIALSLGTLILRDVRLLPAPA
;
A
#
# COMPACT_ATOMS: atom_id res chain seq x y z
N MET A 1 -26.61 -26.15 -50.59
CA MET A 1 -26.89 -26.01 -49.14
C MET A 1 -26.04 -27.07 -48.45
N SER A 2 -25.08 -26.80 -47.58
CA SER A 2 -24.78 -25.61 -46.78
C SER A 2 -23.25 -25.47 -46.65
N ALA A 3 -22.81 -24.23 -46.46
CA ALA A 3 -21.44 -23.76 -46.65
C ALA A 3 -20.43 -24.25 -45.60
N ASP A 4 -19.23 -24.50 -46.12
CA ASP A 4 -17.96 -24.67 -45.43
C ASP A 4 -17.66 -23.44 -44.55
N ARG A 5 -17.34 -23.67 -43.27
CA ARG A 5 -16.80 -22.65 -42.37
C ARG A 5 -15.28 -22.73 -42.40
N THR A 6 -14.66 -21.88 -43.21
CA THR A 6 -13.22 -21.70 -43.21
C THR A 6 -12.79 -20.96 -41.94
N ASN A 7 -11.93 -21.63 -41.19
CA ASN A 7 -11.25 -21.14 -39.99
C ASN A 7 -10.19 -20.10 -40.44
N ALA A 8 -10.49 -18.81 -40.35
CA ALA A 8 -9.53 -17.76 -40.64
C ALA A 8 -8.64 -17.54 -39.39
N ALA A 9 -7.39 -17.96 -39.49
CA ALA A 9 -6.34 -17.55 -38.57
C ALA A 9 -6.14 -16.02 -38.67
N PRO A 10 -5.79 -15.31 -37.58
CA PRO A 10 -5.42 -13.91 -37.68
C PRO A 10 -4.14 -13.81 -38.50
N GLU A 11 -4.22 -13.10 -39.63
CA GLU A 11 -3.06 -12.74 -40.46
C GLU A 11 -2.03 -12.00 -39.59
N GLY A 12 -0.77 -12.45 -39.67
CA GLY A 12 0.35 -11.86 -38.95
C GLY A 12 0.66 -10.43 -39.38
N PRO A 13 1.42 -9.66 -38.58
CA PRO A 13 1.66 -8.24 -38.86
C PRO A 13 2.46 -8.05 -40.16
N PRO A 14 2.06 -7.09 -41.03
CA PRO A 14 2.85 -6.73 -42.19
C PRO A 14 4.01 -5.84 -41.73
N PHE A 15 5.22 -6.39 -41.72
CA PHE A 15 6.43 -5.60 -41.54
C PHE A 15 6.68 -4.80 -42.83
N GLY A 16 6.33 -3.51 -42.81
CA GLY A 16 6.60 -2.55 -43.89
C GLY A 16 6.80 -1.14 -43.34
N ASP A 17 7.84 -0.47 -43.83
CA ASP A 17 8.30 0.87 -43.44
C ASP A 17 7.29 2.00 -43.71
N ALA A 18 7.42 3.08 -42.92
CA ALA A 18 6.66 4.33 -42.86
C ALA A 18 5.43 4.31 -41.93
N ALA A 19 5.48 5.16 -40.89
CA ALA A 19 4.42 5.59 -39.96
C ALA A 19 3.04 4.96 -40.22
N SER A 20 2.91 3.69 -39.85
CA SER A 20 1.71 2.92 -40.08
C SER A 20 0.58 3.54 -39.26
N ALA A 21 -0.54 3.83 -39.92
CA ALA A 21 -1.74 4.32 -39.24
C ALA A 21 -2.08 3.36 -38.09
N PRO A 22 -2.52 3.87 -36.92
CA PRO A 22 -2.76 3.03 -35.76
C PRO A 22 -3.77 1.94 -36.11
N TRP A 23 -3.44 0.69 -35.80
CA TRP A 23 -4.32 -0.44 -36.01
C TRP A 23 -5.51 -0.30 -35.06
N ARG A 24 -6.71 -0.24 -35.65
CA ARG A 24 -7.97 -0.10 -34.91
C ARG A 24 -8.55 -1.48 -34.65
N VAL A 25 -8.79 -1.77 -33.38
CA VAL A 25 -9.29 -3.05 -32.91
C VAL A 25 -10.57 -2.82 -32.11
N PRO A 26 -11.75 -3.15 -32.65
CA PRO A 26 -13.02 -2.98 -31.92
C PRO A 26 -13.06 -3.79 -30.62
N SER A 27 -12.54 -5.01 -30.67
CA SER A 27 -12.37 -5.86 -29.49
C SER A 27 -11.22 -6.83 -29.73
N ALA A 28 -10.35 -6.99 -28.73
CA ALA A 28 -9.32 -8.02 -28.70
C ALA A 28 -9.32 -8.69 -27.33
N GLU A 29 -9.01 -9.98 -27.32
CA GLU A 29 -8.80 -10.75 -26.10
C GLU A 29 -7.43 -11.41 -26.19
N PHE A 30 -6.67 -11.29 -25.11
CA PHE A 30 -5.38 -11.92 -24.93
C PHE A 30 -5.49 -12.93 -23.80
N GLY A 31 -4.92 -14.11 -24.04
CA GLY A 31 -4.90 -15.21 -23.08
C GLY A 31 -4.00 -14.94 -21.88
N PRO A 32 -3.74 -15.98 -21.06
CA PRO A 32 -2.94 -15.82 -19.86
C PRO A 32 -1.52 -15.38 -20.20
N ALA A 33 -1.01 -14.44 -19.41
CA ALA A 33 0.34 -13.93 -19.51
C ALA A 33 1.00 -13.98 -18.14
N ARG A 34 2.25 -14.44 -18.10
CA ARG A 34 3.10 -14.42 -16.91
C ARG A 34 4.39 -13.73 -17.26
N MET A 35 4.81 -12.82 -16.39
CA MET A 35 6.11 -12.17 -16.47
C MET A 35 6.82 -12.37 -15.13
N GLU A 36 8.09 -12.73 -15.19
CA GLU A 36 8.94 -12.96 -14.02
C GLU A 36 10.14 -12.03 -14.09
N TRP A 37 10.64 -11.64 -12.92
CA TRP A 37 11.86 -10.87 -12.76
C TRP A 37 12.57 -11.30 -11.48
N PRO A 38 13.85 -10.92 -11.30
CA PRO A 38 14.54 -11.16 -10.04
C PRO A 38 13.77 -10.50 -8.89
N GLY A 39 13.21 -11.32 -8.01
CA GLY A 39 12.42 -10.84 -6.88
C GLY A 39 10.92 -10.70 -7.14
N GLY A 40 10.35 -11.24 -8.23
CA GLY A 40 8.90 -11.32 -8.33
C GLY A 40 8.33 -11.89 -9.63
N SER A 41 7.01 -11.98 -9.65
CA SER A 41 6.22 -12.39 -10.80
C SER A 41 4.90 -11.63 -10.85
N VAL A 42 4.39 -11.42 -12.06
CA VAL A 42 3.03 -10.99 -12.31
C VAL A 42 2.36 -11.99 -13.24
N GLU A 43 1.14 -12.36 -12.90
CA GLU A 43 0.27 -13.23 -13.68
C GLU A 43 -1.02 -12.49 -14.00
N VAL A 44 -1.44 -12.61 -15.24
CA VAL A 44 -2.71 -12.09 -15.73
C VAL A 44 -3.43 -13.23 -16.42
N ALA A 45 -4.67 -13.53 -16.03
CA ALA A 45 -5.41 -14.64 -16.64
C ALA A 45 -5.99 -14.26 -18.01
N ARG A 46 -6.46 -13.02 -18.16
CA ARG A 46 -7.01 -12.50 -19.41
C ARG A 46 -6.92 -10.98 -19.47
N ILE A 47 -6.64 -10.45 -20.66
CA ILE A 47 -6.77 -9.02 -20.97
C ILE A 47 -7.77 -8.87 -22.12
N ARG A 48 -8.78 -8.04 -21.93
CA ARG A 48 -9.71 -7.65 -22.99
C ARG A 48 -9.58 -6.16 -23.27
N LEU A 49 -9.36 -5.82 -24.53
CA LEU A 49 -9.36 -4.44 -25.01
C LEU A 49 -10.65 -4.17 -25.76
N ARG A 50 -11.22 -2.97 -25.60
CA ARG A 50 -12.34 -2.47 -26.40
C ARG A 50 -11.98 -1.14 -27.04
N ASP A 51 -12.34 -1.00 -28.31
CA ASP A 51 -12.13 0.19 -29.14
C ASP A 51 -10.70 0.72 -29.03
N ALA A 52 -9.73 -0.16 -29.27
CA ALA A 52 -8.32 0.16 -29.18
C ALA A 52 -7.78 0.73 -30.50
N ALA A 53 -6.85 1.66 -30.39
CA ALA A 53 -6.03 2.16 -31.49
C ALA A 53 -4.57 2.04 -31.07
N LEU A 54 -3.84 1.13 -31.70
CA LEU A 54 -2.50 0.71 -31.28
C LEU A 54 -1.49 0.96 -32.40
N ALA A 55 -0.32 1.48 -32.04
CA ALA A 55 0.82 1.70 -32.92
C ALA A 55 1.99 0.85 -32.42
N TRP A 56 2.48 -0.05 -33.28
CA TRP A 56 3.65 -0.87 -32.96
C TRP A 56 4.93 -0.12 -33.35
N PRO A 57 5.94 -0.09 -32.47
CA PRO A 57 7.24 0.41 -32.85
C PRO A 57 7.91 -0.57 -33.84
N ALA A 58 8.71 -0.04 -34.76
CA ALA A 58 9.37 -0.83 -35.82
C ALA A 58 10.39 -1.84 -35.27
N ASP A 59 10.88 -1.62 -34.04
CA ASP A 59 11.82 -2.51 -33.34
C ASP A 59 11.14 -3.72 -32.69
N GLY A 60 9.81 -3.87 -32.83
CA GLY A 60 9.04 -4.97 -32.25
C GLY A 60 8.79 -4.83 -30.74
N GLY A 61 9.07 -3.66 -30.15
CA GLY A 61 8.75 -3.35 -28.76
C GLY A 61 7.24 -3.26 -28.45
N LEU A 62 6.91 -2.94 -27.20
CA LEU A 62 5.52 -2.78 -26.76
C LEU A 62 4.80 -1.66 -27.55
N PRO A 63 3.52 -1.88 -27.95
CA PRO A 63 2.76 -0.88 -28.66
C PRO A 63 2.51 0.35 -27.79
N SER A 64 2.31 1.50 -28.42
CA SER A 64 1.68 2.68 -27.81
C SER A 64 0.26 2.82 -28.35
N GLY A 65 -0.60 3.55 -27.65
CA GLY A 65 -1.95 3.76 -28.15
C GLY A 65 -2.98 4.11 -27.08
N THR A 66 -4.24 3.92 -27.46
CA THR A 66 -5.39 4.22 -26.62
C THR A 66 -6.41 3.08 -26.68
N ALA A 67 -7.22 2.94 -25.64
CA ALA A 67 -8.39 2.06 -25.63
C ALA A 67 -9.50 2.71 -24.82
N ALA A 68 -10.75 2.54 -25.24
CA ALA A 68 -11.89 3.03 -24.46
C ALA A 68 -12.02 2.26 -23.14
N GLU A 69 -11.73 0.96 -23.16
CA GLU A 69 -11.78 0.09 -21.99
C GLU A 69 -10.69 -0.99 -22.06
N VAL A 70 -10.05 -1.25 -20.92
CA VAL A 70 -9.19 -2.40 -20.69
C VAL A 70 -9.72 -3.15 -19.47
N GLU A 71 -10.14 -4.39 -19.68
CA GLU A 71 -10.54 -5.30 -18.62
C GLU A 71 -9.44 -6.34 -18.40
N VAL A 72 -8.92 -6.41 -17.19
CA VAL A 72 -7.95 -7.42 -16.76
C VAL A 72 -8.67 -8.37 -15.82
N SER A 73 -8.91 -9.59 -16.26
CA SER A 73 -9.48 -10.65 -15.42
C SER A 73 -8.36 -11.32 -14.65
N THR A 74 -8.37 -11.15 -13.33
CA THR A 74 -7.39 -11.67 -12.38
C THR A 74 -5.97 -11.19 -12.67
N LEU A 75 -5.46 -10.34 -11.80
CA LEU A 75 -4.04 -9.98 -11.76
C LEU A 75 -3.47 -10.43 -10.42
N SER A 76 -2.42 -11.24 -10.44
CA SER A 76 -1.67 -11.62 -9.25
C SER A 76 -0.25 -11.10 -9.40
N LEU A 77 0.27 -10.43 -8.38
CA LEU A 77 1.64 -10.00 -8.28
C LEU A 77 2.22 -10.54 -6.98
N ASP A 78 3.34 -11.21 -7.08
CA ASP A 78 4.15 -11.65 -5.95
C ASP A 78 5.51 -10.97 -6.09
N ALA A 79 5.93 -10.24 -5.08
CA ALA A 79 7.18 -9.51 -5.07
C ALA A 79 7.90 -9.64 -3.73
N HIS A 80 9.20 -9.82 -3.78
CA HIS A 80 10.11 -9.70 -2.66
C HIS A 80 10.88 -8.39 -2.79
N LEU A 81 10.68 -7.50 -1.84
CA LEU A 81 11.43 -6.24 -1.73
C LEU A 81 12.51 -6.43 -0.66
N PRO A 82 13.78 -6.63 -1.05
CA PRO A 82 14.86 -6.72 -0.07
C PRO A 82 14.96 -5.39 0.68
N LEU A 83 15.14 -5.45 2.00
CA LEU A 83 15.41 -4.25 2.78
C LEU A 83 16.91 -3.97 2.64
N PRO A 84 17.33 -2.86 1.99
CA PRO A 84 18.75 -2.63 1.74
C PRO A 84 19.52 -2.61 3.06
N GLU A 85 20.65 -3.32 3.09
CA GLU A 85 21.60 -3.20 4.19
C GLU A 85 22.12 -1.77 4.21
N ALA A 86 22.06 -1.11 5.37
CA ALA A 86 22.70 0.18 5.50
C ALA A 86 24.20 -0.03 5.24
N PRO A 87 24.82 0.68 4.28
CA PRO A 87 26.27 0.66 4.17
C PRO A 87 26.84 1.15 5.52
N ALA A 88 27.91 0.52 6.00
CA ALA A 88 28.56 0.89 7.25
C ALA A 88 29.08 2.35 7.27
N GLU A 89 29.05 3.04 6.12
CA GLU A 89 29.57 4.38 5.90
C GLU A 89 28.52 5.30 5.25
N VAL A 90 27.44 5.63 5.95
CA VAL A 90 26.62 6.81 5.60
C VAL A 90 26.31 7.59 6.87
N GLN A 91 27.35 8.16 7.49
CA GLN A 91 27.19 9.21 8.49
C GLN A 91 27.41 10.63 7.94
N HIS A 92 27.89 10.82 6.72
CA HIS A 92 28.04 12.18 6.16
C HIS A 92 27.84 12.24 4.64
N ALA A 93 26.89 13.11 4.26
CA ALA A 93 26.72 13.79 2.97
C ALA A 93 26.45 12.97 1.69
N VAL A 94 25.20 13.04 1.18
CA VAL A 94 24.88 13.40 -0.21
C VAL A 94 23.50 14.12 -0.23
N PRO A 95 23.35 15.32 -0.83
CA PRO A 95 22.05 15.80 -1.25
C PRO A 95 21.72 15.15 -2.59
N SER A 96 20.78 14.20 -2.62
CA SER A 96 20.25 13.70 -3.89
C SER A 96 19.02 14.52 -4.28
N SER A 97 19.25 15.45 -5.19
CA SER A 97 18.23 16.02 -6.06
C SER A 97 17.45 14.91 -6.77
N GLY A 98 16.14 14.85 -6.52
CA GLY A 98 15.16 14.15 -7.35
C GLY A 98 14.58 12.87 -6.77
N GLY A 99 13.42 12.98 -6.11
CA GLY A 99 12.44 11.87 -6.02
C GLY A 99 11.83 11.58 -4.65
N ALA A 100 12.45 11.96 -3.54
CA ALA A 100 11.99 11.57 -2.19
C ALA A 100 11.06 12.59 -1.49
N ASP A 101 10.81 13.75 -2.08
CA ASP A 101 9.87 14.77 -1.58
C ASP A 101 8.42 14.58 -2.13
N GLY A 102 8.10 13.43 -2.73
CA GLY A 102 6.95 13.28 -3.62
C GLY A 102 5.81 12.36 -3.18
N TRP A 103 5.92 11.65 -2.05
CA TRP A 103 4.84 10.73 -1.66
C TRP A 103 3.67 11.48 -1.04
N ARG A 104 2.46 11.21 -1.54
CA ARG A 104 1.22 11.87 -1.10
C ARG A 104 0.19 10.80 -0.74
N LEU A 105 -0.32 10.85 0.47
CA LEU A 105 -1.30 9.91 1.03
C LEU A 105 -2.54 10.67 1.52
N GLU A 106 -3.11 11.52 0.65
CA GLU A 106 -4.26 12.39 0.98
C GLU A 106 -5.48 11.62 1.54
N PRO A 107 -5.81 10.40 1.06
CA PRO A 107 -6.90 9.62 1.64
C PRO A 107 -6.79 9.35 3.15
N LEU A 108 -5.58 9.44 3.72
CA LEU A 108 -5.39 9.25 5.16
C LEU A 108 -5.89 10.43 6.00
N GLU A 109 -6.05 11.63 5.44
CA GLU A 109 -6.49 12.82 6.21
C GLU A 109 -7.92 12.71 6.73
N ARG A 110 -8.75 11.89 6.09
CA ARG A 110 -10.13 11.67 6.49
C ARG A 110 -10.39 10.21 6.83
N LEU A 111 -9.35 9.44 7.12
CA LEU A 111 -9.50 8.03 7.45
C LEU A 111 -10.37 7.89 8.70
N ASP A 112 -11.41 7.08 8.62
CA ASP A 112 -12.27 6.76 9.76
C ASP A 112 -12.36 5.24 9.95
N GLY A 113 -12.57 4.79 11.18
CA GLY A 113 -12.80 3.38 11.47
C GLY A 113 -12.14 2.94 12.77
N ALA A 114 -11.82 1.66 12.87
CA ALA A 114 -11.15 1.12 14.04
C ALA A 114 -10.30 -0.10 13.68
N VAL A 115 -9.21 -0.26 14.44
CA VAL A 115 -8.40 -1.47 14.45
C VAL A 115 -8.56 -2.15 15.81
N HIS A 116 -8.85 -3.44 15.77
CA HIS A 116 -8.95 -4.32 16.92
C HIS A 116 -7.81 -5.32 16.88
N ALA A 117 -7.16 -5.54 18.01
CA ALA A 117 -6.15 -6.57 18.14
C ALA A 117 -6.44 -7.47 19.35
N VAL A 118 -6.14 -8.75 19.22
CA VAL A 118 -6.21 -9.74 20.29
C VAL A 118 -4.83 -10.36 20.42
N ILE A 119 -4.25 -10.23 21.61
CA ILE A 119 -2.96 -10.83 21.95
C ILE A 119 -3.26 -12.06 22.79
N THR A 120 -2.88 -13.23 22.30
CA THR A 120 -3.08 -14.50 23.01
C THR A 120 -1.74 -14.99 23.54
N ASP A 121 -1.59 -15.05 24.87
CA ASP A 121 -0.35 -15.54 25.49
C ASP A 121 -0.61 -16.42 26.72
N ALA A 122 -0.46 -17.75 26.52
CA ALA A 122 -0.55 -18.75 27.59
C ALA A 122 0.64 -18.70 28.57
N ALA A 123 1.76 -18.08 28.21
CA ALA A 123 2.96 -17.97 29.06
C ALA A 123 2.97 -16.69 29.90
N LEU A 124 2.24 -15.64 29.50
CA LEU A 124 2.13 -14.38 30.25
C LEU A 124 0.83 -14.26 31.05
N LEU A 125 -0.10 -15.22 30.99
CA LEU A 125 -1.40 -15.20 31.71
C LEU A 125 -2.32 -14.03 31.33
N PHE A 126 -2.08 -13.35 30.21
CA PHE A 126 -2.89 -12.21 29.77
C PHE A 126 -3.38 -12.40 28.34
N ASP A 127 -4.70 -12.51 28.19
CA ASP A 127 -5.36 -12.18 26.93
C ASP A 127 -5.68 -10.68 26.96
N ALA A 128 -5.18 -9.95 25.97
CA ALA A 128 -5.43 -8.52 25.83
C ALA A 128 -6.22 -8.23 24.56
N ARG A 129 -7.32 -7.48 24.70
CA ARG A 129 -8.06 -6.90 23.59
C ARG A 129 -7.72 -5.42 23.48
N VAL A 130 -7.18 -5.03 22.35
CA VAL A 130 -6.86 -3.63 22.04
C VAL A 130 -7.86 -3.11 21.03
N THR A 131 -8.42 -1.92 21.26
CA THR A 131 -9.20 -1.19 20.26
C THR A 131 -8.58 0.18 20.06
N VAL A 132 -8.23 0.49 18.81
CA VAL A 132 -7.66 1.77 18.38
C VAL A 132 -8.63 2.42 17.40
N PRO A 133 -9.44 3.39 17.83
CA PRO A 133 -10.28 4.15 16.92
C PRO A 133 -9.42 5.09 16.07
N VAL A 134 -9.84 5.26 14.82
CA VAL A 134 -9.32 6.26 13.88
C VAL A 134 -10.46 7.19 13.51
N SER A 135 -10.27 8.50 13.68
CA SER A 135 -11.27 9.50 13.36
C SER A 135 -10.61 10.66 12.63
N ALA A 136 -11.14 11.02 11.47
CA ALA A 136 -10.63 12.12 10.64
C ALA A 136 -9.11 12.07 10.43
N GLY A 137 -8.58 10.87 10.16
CA GLY A 137 -7.15 10.67 9.94
C GLY A 137 -6.29 10.69 11.20
N GLU A 138 -6.89 10.66 12.38
CA GLU A 138 -6.19 10.77 13.65
C GLU A 138 -6.40 9.56 14.56
N VAL A 139 -5.34 9.21 15.30
CA VAL A 139 -5.38 8.27 16.42
C VAL A 139 -5.13 9.05 17.69
N ASN A 140 -6.14 9.16 18.54
CA ASN A 140 -6.02 9.73 19.88
C ASN A 140 -5.84 8.60 20.90
N PHE A 141 -4.65 8.49 21.51
CA PHE A 141 -4.36 7.40 22.44
C PHE A 141 -5.12 7.50 23.77
N ASN A 142 -5.78 8.62 24.04
CA ASN A 142 -6.72 8.71 25.16
C ASN A 142 -8.02 7.93 24.91
N GLN A 143 -8.34 7.62 23.64
CA GLN A 143 -9.50 6.86 23.21
C GLN A 143 -9.17 5.39 22.87
N ALA A 144 -7.88 5.04 22.81
CA ALA A 144 -7.47 3.65 22.64
C ALA A 144 -7.72 2.88 23.93
N SER A 145 -8.37 1.72 23.83
CA SER A 145 -8.64 0.83 24.97
C SER A 145 -7.77 -0.42 24.92
N VAL A 146 -7.31 -0.87 26.08
CA VAL A 146 -6.62 -2.15 26.26
C VAL A 146 -7.32 -2.87 27.41
N GLU A 147 -8.17 -3.83 27.07
CA GLU A 147 -8.87 -4.67 28.03
C GLU A 147 -8.04 -5.92 28.30
N HIS A 148 -7.76 -6.25 29.56
CA HIS A 148 -7.15 -7.51 29.95
C HIS A 148 -7.62 -7.94 31.34
N ILE A 149 -7.36 -9.19 31.71
CA ILE A 149 -7.59 -9.68 33.08
C ILE A 149 -6.39 -9.26 33.94
N GLY A 150 -6.43 -8.07 34.57
CA GLY A 150 -5.33 -7.52 35.39
C GLY A 150 -5.39 -5.99 35.53
N PRO A 151 -4.33 -5.33 36.07
CA PRO A 151 -4.31 -3.88 36.26
C PRO A 151 -4.17 -3.11 34.93
N ASP A 152 -5.07 -2.14 34.67
CA ASP A 152 -5.19 -1.36 33.44
C ASP A 152 -3.89 -1.08 32.67
N SER A 153 -3.74 -1.71 31.50
CA SER A 153 -2.71 -1.35 30.52
C SER A 153 -3.17 -0.18 29.64
N ARG A 154 -2.23 0.68 29.24
CA ARG A 154 -2.55 1.92 28.50
C ARG A 154 -1.58 2.14 27.35
N MET A 155 -2.06 2.59 26.20
CA MET A 155 -1.21 2.95 25.07
C MET A 155 -0.97 4.45 25.01
N GLY A 156 0.17 4.84 24.45
CA GLY A 156 0.46 6.25 24.18
C GLY A 156 1.68 6.45 23.30
N ILE A 157 1.97 7.70 22.98
CA ILE A 157 3.10 8.10 22.17
C ILE A 157 3.98 9.11 22.91
N SER A 158 5.27 8.78 23.07
CA SER A 158 6.28 9.65 23.67
C SER A 158 7.32 10.05 22.63
N ARG A 159 8.26 10.93 23.01
CA ARG A 159 9.40 11.28 22.15
C ARG A 159 10.28 10.08 21.78
N MET A 160 10.25 9.01 22.58
CA MET A 160 10.98 7.78 22.27
C MET A 160 10.22 6.87 21.30
N GLY A 161 8.89 6.96 21.22
CA GLY A 161 8.12 6.00 20.44
C GLY A 161 6.68 5.79 20.89
N LEU A 162 5.99 4.91 20.15
CA LEU A 162 4.72 4.31 20.56
C LEU A 162 4.98 3.29 21.66
N TYR A 163 4.21 3.34 22.74
CA TYR A 163 4.40 2.47 23.90
C TYR A 163 3.08 1.90 24.43
N VAL A 164 3.22 0.84 25.23
CA VAL A 164 2.20 0.32 26.14
C VAL A 164 2.77 0.38 27.56
N ASP A 165 2.02 0.99 28.47
CA ASP A 165 2.26 0.93 29.90
C ASP A 165 1.51 -0.29 30.46
N ALA A 166 2.25 -1.22 31.06
CA ALA A 166 1.75 -2.40 31.75
C ALA A 166 2.14 -2.33 33.23
N PRO A 167 1.59 -3.19 34.11
CA PRO A 167 1.91 -3.18 35.55
C PRO A 167 3.42 -3.34 35.85
N GLY A 168 4.16 -4.05 34.98
CA GLY A 168 5.60 -4.25 35.09
C GLY A 168 6.46 -3.12 34.49
N GLY A 169 5.85 -2.06 33.98
CA GLY A 169 6.53 -0.91 33.37
C GLY A 169 6.16 -0.67 31.91
N ARG A 170 6.90 0.24 31.27
CA ARG A 170 6.67 0.68 29.90
C ARG A 170 7.40 -0.20 28.88
N THR A 171 6.68 -0.67 27.88
CA THR A 171 7.24 -1.35 26.70
C THR A 171 7.01 -0.51 25.46
N TYR A 172 8.07 -0.24 24.70
CA TYR A 172 7.97 0.45 23.41
C TYR A 172 7.65 -0.54 22.28
N LEU A 173 6.59 -0.26 21.53
CA LEU A 173 6.20 -1.03 20.35
C LEU A 173 7.01 -0.59 19.12
N LEU A 174 7.04 0.72 18.88
CA LEU A 174 7.78 1.37 17.81
C LEU A 174 8.72 2.40 18.45
N GLN A 175 10.01 2.30 18.19
CA GLN A 175 10.99 3.29 18.64
C GLN A 175 11.40 4.22 17.51
N PHE A 176 11.43 5.51 17.81
CA PHE A 176 11.85 6.55 16.89
C PHE A 176 13.37 6.68 16.87
N ALA A 177 13.97 6.78 15.68
CA ALA A 177 15.40 7.08 15.55
C ALA A 177 15.71 8.54 15.88
N THR A 178 14.90 9.48 15.37
CA THR A 178 15.11 10.92 15.57
C THR A 178 13.77 11.65 15.70
N PRO A 179 13.30 11.97 16.91
CA PRO A 179 12.16 12.87 17.11
C PRO A 179 12.57 14.33 16.82
N PRO A 180 11.63 15.23 16.45
CA PRO A 180 10.18 15.04 16.36
C PRO A 180 9.70 14.49 15.02
N HIS A 181 8.57 13.77 15.03
CA HIS A 181 7.86 13.31 13.84
C HIS A 181 6.70 14.24 13.48
N ALA A 182 6.47 14.46 12.18
CA ALA A 182 5.37 15.29 11.71
C ALA A 182 4.01 14.68 12.11
N GLY A 183 3.05 15.52 12.48
CA GLY A 183 1.71 15.07 12.88
C GLY A 183 1.62 14.39 14.25
N VAL A 184 2.67 14.45 15.08
CA VAL A 184 2.65 13.83 16.41
C VAL A 184 2.50 14.86 17.51
N ARG A 185 1.47 14.69 18.35
CA ARG A 185 1.34 15.37 19.63
C ARG A 185 1.73 14.39 20.73
N TYR A 186 2.91 14.58 21.31
CA TYR A 186 3.45 13.67 22.33
C TYR A 186 2.67 13.74 23.65
N GLU A 187 2.79 12.66 24.43
CA GLU A 187 2.23 12.58 25.78
C GLU A 187 2.62 13.79 26.65
N GLN A 188 1.70 14.19 27.52
CA GLN A 188 1.94 15.19 28.56
C GLN A 188 1.76 14.54 29.94
N ARG A 189 2.73 14.82 30.81
CA ARG A 189 2.74 14.35 32.20
C ARG A 189 2.59 15.54 33.13
N SER A 190 1.71 15.44 34.11
CA SER A 190 1.55 16.53 35.09
C SER A 190 2.69 16.50 36.10
N ALA A 191 3.32 17.65 36.34
CA ALA A 191 4.39 17.79 37.32
C ALA A 191 3.86 17.91 38.78
N LEU A 192 2.56 18.21 38.96
CA LEU A 192 2.01 18.63 40.25
C LEU A 192 1.35 17.51 41.08
N LEU A 193 0.96 16.38 40.48
CA LEU A 193 0.18 15.32 41.15
C LEU A 193 0.81 13.92 41.04
N GLY A 194 2.14 13.84 40.97
CA GLY A 194 2.87 12.58 40.78
C GLY A 194 2.78 12.07 39.33
N HIS A 195 3.35 10.89 39.08
CA HIS A 195 3.60 10.26 37.77
C HIS A 195 2.37 9.93 36.89
N TRP A 196 1.31 10.71 36.94
CA TRP A 196 0.07 10.49 36.21
C TRP A 196 0.13 11.16 34.83
N THR A 197 0.00 10.34 33.78
CA THR A 197 -0.15 10.81 32.40
C THR A 197 -1.54 11.43 32.23
N THR A 198 -1.59 12.74 31.94
CA THR A 198 -2.84 13.48 31.73
C THR A 198 -3.30 13.42 30.29
N ASP A 199 -2.37 13.25 29.35
CA ASP A 199 -2.63 13.07 27.92
C ASP A 199 -1.64 12.06 27.35
N ARG A 200 -2.13 11.01 26.70
CA ARG A 200 -1.32 9.93 26.11
C ARG A 200 -0.81 10.24 24.70
N GLY A 201 -1.15 11.40 24.17
CA GLY A 201 -0.75 11.89 22.86
C GLY A 201 -1.67 11.46 21.72
N GLN A 202 -1.29 11.86 20.52
CA GLN A 202 -2.08 11.74 19.31
C GLN A 202 -1.19 11.70 18.07
N VAL A 203 -1.65 11.04 17.01
CA VAL A 203 -0.99 10.96 15.71
C VAL A 203 -1.98 11.31 14.61
N SER A 204 -1.66 12.30 13.78
CA SER A 204 -2.28 12.51 12.49
C SER A 204 -1.57 11.63 11.44
N LEU A 205 -2.29 10.67 10.88
CA LEU A 205 -1.74 9.52 10.15
C LEU A 205 -1.02 9.92 8.86
N ARG A 206 -1.58 10.85 8.07
CA ARG A 206 -0.95 11.30 6.81
C ARG A 206 0.46 11.87 7.04
N PRO A 207 0.63 13.00 7.75
CA PRO A 207 1.96 13.61 7.91
C PRO A 207 2.92 12.67 8.64
N PHE A 208 2.43 11.85 9.57
CA PHE A 208 3.24 10.86 10.25
C PHE A 208 3.80 9.82 9.28
N LEU A 209 2.95 9.15 8.49
CA LEU A 209 3.37 8.11 7.55
C LEU A 209 4.20 8.68 6.41
N GLU A 210 3.81 9.82 5.82
CA GLU A 210 4.63 10.50 4.80
C GLU A 210 6.03 10.84 5.35
N SER A 211 6.14 11.31 6.59
CA SER A 211 7.44 11.60 7.21
C SER A 211 8.29 10.35 7.47
N MET A 212 7.68 9.26 7.94
CA MET A 212 8.38 7.98 8.16
C MET A 212 8.89 7.41 6.84
N LEU A 213 8.05 7.45 5.82
CA LEU A 213 8.35 6.98 4.49
C LEU A 213 9.48 7.79 3.84
N ALA A 214 9.42 9.11 3.92
CA ALA A 214 10.49 9.99 3.45
C ALA A 214 11.79 9.77 4.24
N GLN A 215 11.72 9.50 5.54
CA GLN A 215 12.89 9.14 6.34
C GLN A 215 13.49 7.81 5.90
N MET A 216 12.68 6.76 5.71
CA MET A 216 13.14 5.46 5.21
C MET A 216 13.79 5.57 3.83
N ALA A 217 13.25 6.41 2.94
CA ALA A 217 13.84 6.66 1.63
C ALA A 217 15.23 7.32 1.74
N ARG A 218 15.45 8.19 2.74
CA ARG A 218 16.74 8.88 2.94
C ARG A 218 17.78 8.07 3.71
N THR A 219 17.38 7.39 4.79
CA THR A 219 18.31 6.73 5.74
C THR A 219 18.33 5.22 5.62
N GLY A 220 17.44 4.65 4.81
CA GLY A 220 17.15 3.22 4.79
C GLY A 220 16.22 2.80 5.94
N PRO A 221 15.58 1.63 5.82
CA PRO A 221 14.53 1.16 6.72
C PRO A 221 15.04 0.82 8.14
N ARG A 222 16.31 0.40 8.28
CA ARG A 222 16.88 0.07 9.60
C ARG A 222 17.22 1.31 10.45
N ALA A 223 17.63 2.41 9.81
CA ALA A 223 18.05 3.63 10.51
C ALA A 223 16.89 4.61 10.79
N ALA A 224 15.71 4.39 10.20
CA ALA A 224 14.53 5.24 10.40
C ALA A 224 13.83 5.03 11.77
N GLY A 225 14.33 4.09 12.59
CA GLY A 225 13.62 3.57 13.74
C GLY A 225 12.78 2.36 13.34
N GLY A 226 12.12 1.72 14.29
CA GLY A 226 11.37 0.50 13.97
C GLY A 226 10.80 -0.23 15.17
N PHE A 227 10.18 -1.37 14.87
CA PHE A 227 9.59 -2.23 15.89
C PHE A 227 10.69 -2.88 16.74
N THR A 228 10.52 -2.81 18.06
CA THR A 228 11.45 -3.40 19.04
C THR A 228 11.42 -4.93 18.95
N ALA A 229 12.46 -5.60 19.44
CA ALA A 229 12.49 -7.08 19.49
C ALA A 229 11.32 -7.65 20.31
N GLN A 230 10.94 -6.96 21.40
CA GLN A 230 9.78 -7.31 22.21
C GLN A 230 8.48 -7.15 21.42
N ALA A 231 8.31 -6.04 20.67
CA ALA A 231 7.15 -5.83 19.82
C ALA A 231 7.00 -6.91 18.74
N ARG A 232 8.09 -7.32 18.10
CA ARG A 232 8.08 -8.39 17.08
C ARG A 232 7.62 -9.73 17.67
N THR A 233 8.06 -10.03 18.89
CA THR A 233 7.60 -11.23 19.63
C THR A 233 6.11 -11.16 19.93
N LEU A 234 5.60 -10.00 20.35
CA LEU A 234 4.16 -9.80 20.56
C LEU A 234 3.37 -9.97 19.26
N PHE A 235 3.83 -9.37 18.16
CA PHE A 235 3.15 -9.44 16.87
C PHE A 235 2.99 -10.87 16.36
N ALA A 236 3.94 -11.77 16.64
CA ALA A 236 3.83 -13.19 16.28
C ALA A 236 2.61 -13.90 16.90
N ARG A 237 1.98 -13.28 17.92
CA ARG A 237 0.83 -13.79 18.69
C ARG A 237 -0.35 -12.82 18.70
N THR A 238 -0.27 -11.72 17.94
CA THR A 238 -1.32 -10.70 17.87
C THR A 238 -2.18 -10.95 16.64
N ALA A 239 -3.41 -11.39 16.84
CA ALA A 239 -4.43 -11.31 15.80
C ALA A 239 -4.89 -9.86 15.66
N MET A 240 -5.17 -9.40 14.45
CA MET A 240 -5.62 -8.04 14.17
C MET A 240 -6.75 -8.06 13.15
N ARG A 241 -7.76 -7.23 13.37
CA ARG A 241 -8.83 -6.94 12.42
C ARG A 241 -9.13 -5.46 12.39
N GLY A 242 -9.65 -4.95 11.30
CA GLY A 242 -10.10 -3.57 11.26
C GLY A 242 -10.94 -3.29 10.04
N GLU A 243 -11.77 -2.27 10.15
CA GLU A 243 -12.47 -1.67 9.03
C GLU A 243 -12.08 -0.20 8.99
N LEU A 244 -11.53 0.23 7.86
CA LEU A 244 -11.06 1.60 7.65
C LEU A 244 -11.69 2.17 6.38
N ARG A 245 -12.16 3.40 6.47
CA ARG A 245 -12.82 4.14 5.39
C ARG A 245 -11.97 5.35 5.02
N PRO A 246 -11.11 5.24 4.00
CA PRO A 246 -10.25 6.33 3.57
C PRO A 246 -11.06 7.52 3.01
N GLY A 247 -10.44 8.69 3.03
CA GLY A 247 -10.90 9.88 2.30
C GLY A 247 -10.81 9.73 0.79
N ASP A 248 -11.50 10.59 0.05
CA ASP A 248 -11.12 10.82 -1.35
C ASP A 248 -9.84 11.67 -1.38
N GLY A 249 -8.98 11.48 -2.38
CA GLY A 249 -7.73 12.23 -2.49
C GLY A 249 -6.66 11.56 -3.34
N VAL A 250 -5.55 12.25 -3.58
CA VAL A 250 -4.42 11.75 -4.35
C VAL A 250 -3.56 10.78 -3.53
N ILE A 251 -3.30 9.63 -4.12
CA ILE A 251 -2.25 8.68 -3.73
C ILE A 251 -1.12 8.84 -4.76
N ASP A 252 0.05 9.26 -4.30
CA ASP A 252 1.27 9.33 -5.11
C ASP A 252 2.37 8.54 -4.39
N LEU A 253 2.83 7.47 -5.04
CA LEU A 253 3.88 6.58 -4.53
C LEU A 253 5.16 6.67 -5.38
N GLY A 254 5.25 7.63 -6.30
CA GLY A 254 6.31 7.69 -7.31
C GLY A 254 5.85 7.07 -8.63
N PRO A 255 6.13 5.79 -8.94
CA PRO A 255 5.73 5.20 -10.22
C PRO A 255 4.21 5.07 -10.36
N LEU A 256 3.45 5.07 -9.25
CA LEU A 256 1.99 5.04 -9.26
C LEU A 256 1.44 6.35 -8.70
N GLN A 257 0.56 7.00 -9.48
CA GLN A 257 -0.27 8.10 -9.03
C GLN A 257 -1.72 7.78 -9.39
N ALA A 258 -2.64 7.99 -8.45
CA ALA A 258 -4.07 7.86 -8.70
C ALA A 258 -4.86 8.70 -7.69
N ARG A 259 -6.11 9.03 -8.01
CA ARG A 259 -7.01 9.69 -7.07
C ARG A 259 -8.09 8.72 -6.61
N LEU A 260 -8.15 8.46 -5.30
CA LEU A 260 -9.22 7.69 -4.69
C LEU A 260 -10.51 8.52 -4.70
N VAL A 261 -11.61 7.93 -5.15
CA VAL A 261 -12.91 8.61 -5.31
C VAL A 261 -14.07 7.72 -4.87
N GLY A 262 -15.22 8.31 -4.55
CA GLY A 262 -16.45 7.55 -4.30
C GLY A 262 -16.65 7.13 -2.85
N ARG A 263 -15.94 7.76 -1.91
CA ARG A 263 -16.21 7.59 -0.46
C ARG A 263 -17.68 7.87 -0.11
N ALA A 264 -18.26 8.93 -0.68
CA ALA A 264 -19.66 9.31 -0.45
C ALA A 264 -20.64 8.20 -0.88
N ASP A 265 -20.26 7.42 -1.90
CA ASP A 265 -21.02 6.28 -2.42
C ASP A 265 -20.73 4.96 -1.66
N GLY A 266 -19.92 5.01 -0.59
CA GLY A 266 -19.56 3.84 0.22
C GLY A 266 -18.43 2.98 -0.35
N ARG A 267 -17.74 3.44 -1.40
CA ARG A 267 -16.61 2.72 -2.02
C ARG A 267 -15.32 2.85 -1.20
N ASN A 268 -14.33 2.03 -1.55
CA ASN A 268 -12.98 2.02 -0.98
C ASN A 268 -12.87 1.60 0.50
N THR A 269 -13.91 0.99 1.08
CA THR A 269 -13.82 0.44 2.45
C THR A 269 -12.75 -0.65 2.50
N ALA A 270 -11.76 -0.46 3.35
CA ALA A 270 -10.62 -1.35 3.53
C ALA A 270 -10.79 -2.20 4.78
N LEU A 271 -10.75 -3.51 4.60
CA LEU A 271 -10.73 -4.50 5.67
C LEU A 271 -9.29 -4.93 5.94
N LEU A 272 -8.89 -4.85 7.19
CA LEU A 272 -7.62 -5.37 7.67
C LEU A 272 -7.87 -6.69 8.38
N ASP A 273 -7.05 -7.68 8.11
CA ASP A 273 -7.09 -8.96 8.82
C ASP A 273 -5.69 -9.57 8.93
N SER A 274 -5.43 -10.14 10.09
CA SER A 274 -4.27 -10.96 10.37
C SER A 274 -4.59 -11.91 11.52
N ALA A 275 -4.34 -13.20 11.34
CA ALA A 275 -4.37 -14.16 12.44
C ALA A 275 -3.16 -14.00 13.39
N ALA A 276 -2.05 -13.46 12.89
CA ALA A 276 -0.83 -13.15 13.63
C ALA A 276 -0.04 -12.10 12.85
N VAL A 277 0.03 -10.85 13.34
CA VAL A 277 0.65 -9.71 12.65
C VAL A 277 2.11 -9.99 12.28
N GLY A 278 2.83 -10.72 13.13
CA GLY A 278 4.22 -11.14 12.89
C GLY A 278 4.36 -12.14 11.74
N ARG A 279 3.25 -12.74 11.29
CA ARG A 279 3.17 -13.59 10.10
C ARG A 279 2.54 -12.88 8.91
N GLY A 280 2.34 -11.56 8.98
CA GLY A 280 1.85 -10.74 7.89
C GLY A 280 0.48 -10.09 8.14
N LEU A 281 0.18 -9.08 7.33
CA LEU A 281 -1.04 -8.29 7.37
C LEU A 281 -1.70 -8.33 6.00
N SER A 282 -3.01 -8.57 5.97
CA SER A 282 -3.81 -8.47 4.75
C SER A 282 -4.68 -7.21 4.80
N VAL A 283 -4.76 -6.51 3.67
CA VAL A 283 -5.71 -5.43 3.40
C VAL A 283 -6.55 -5.84 2.19
N SER A 284 -7.86 -5.78 2.29
CA SER A 284 -8.76 -6.02 1.17
C SER A 284 -9.76 -4.90 0.99
N ILE A 285 -9.98 -4.50 -0.25
CA ILE A 285 -10.97 -3.52 -0.66
C ILE A 285 -11.82 -4.18 -1.73
N ASP A 286 -13.10 -4.38 -1.44
CA ASP A 286 -14.00 -5.10 -2.37
C ASP A 286 -14.38 -4.28 -3.59
N ASP A 287 -14.41 -2.95 -3.44
CA ASP A 287 -14.81 -2.02 -4.49
C ASP A 287 -13.92 -0.78 -4.46
N VAL A 288 -12.75 -0.90 -5.08
CA VAL A 288 -11.82 0.21 -5.32
C VAL A 288 -12.36 1.05 -6.47
N ALA A 289 -12.38 2.36 -6.28
CA ALA A 289 -12.70 3.33 -7.31
C ALA A 289 -11.63 4.43 -7.37
N LEU A 290 -11.01 4.55 -8.54
CA LEU A 290 -9.94 5.51 -8.81
C LEU A 290 -10.30 6.38 -10.01
N ALA A 291 -9.78 7.60 -10.00
CA ALA A 291 -9.72 8.50 -11.14
C ALA A 291 -8.27 8.88 -11.42
N ASP A 292 -8.00 9.34 -12.64
CA ASP A 292 -6.72 9.93 -13.04
C ASP A 292 -5.52 9.02 -12.73
N LEU A 293 -5.64 7.72 -13.00
CA LEU A 293 -4.58 6.75 -12.75
C LEU A 293 -3.43 6.97 -13.72
N ARG A 294 -2.20 6.95 -13.21
CA ARG A 294 -0.94 6.98 -13.94
C ARG A 294 0.02 5.97 -13.33
N LEU A 295 0.55 5.08 -14.16
CA LEU A 295 1.55 4.09 -13.79
C LEU A 295 2.74 4.20 -14.73
N ARG A 296 3.91 4.48 -14.18
CA ARG A 296 5.19 4.58 -14.88
C ARG A 296 6.01 3.32 -14.62
N LEU A 297 6.28 2.55 -15.67
CA LEU A 297 7.04 1.30 -15.59
C LEU A 297 7.86 1.11 -16.86
N GLY A 298 9.16 0.80 -16.73
CA GLY A 298 10.01 0.42 -17.85
C GLY A 298 10.09 1.47 -18.97
N GLY A 299 10.14 2.76 -18.62
CA GLY A 299 10.13 3.86 -19.60
C GLY A 299 8.80 4.02 -20.36
N ARG A 300 7.72 3.43 -19.85
CA ARG A 300 6.35 3.61 -20.34
C ARG A 300 5.46 4.23 -19.28
N GLU A 301 4.45 4.95 -19.73
CA GLU A 301 3.39 5.48 -18.89
C GLU A 301 2.04 4.92 -19.37
N LEU A 302 1.38 4.20 -18.49
CA LEU A 302 -0.03 3.83 -18.60
C LEU A 302 -0.85 4.89 -17.86
N SER A 303 -1.86 5.44 -18.50
CA SER A 303 -2.85 6.31 -17.84
C SER A 303 -4.27 5.83 -18.10
N ALA A 304 -5.18 6.09 -17.17
CA ALA A 304 -6.59 5.81 -17.30
C ALA A 304 -7.42 6.90 -16.61
N GLY A 305 -8.51 7.34 -17.24
CA GLY A 305 -9.41 8.36 -16.68
C GLY A 305 -10.14 7.85 -15.43
N SER A 306 -10.54 6.58 -15.45
CA SER A 306 -11.08 5.90 -14.27
C SER A 306 -10.62 4.45 -14.20
N ALA A 307 -10.56 3.93 -12.98
CA ALA A 307 -10.28 2.52 -12.72
C ALA A 307 -11.18 2.00 -11.60
N SER A 308 -11.57 0.73 -11.71
CA SER A 308 -12.26 0.02 -10.64
C SER A 308 -11.73 -1.39 -10.49
N ALA A 309 -11.60 -1.87 -9.26
CA ALA A 309 -11.13 -3.22 -8.99
C ALA A 309 -11.59 -3.75 -7.64
N ARG A 310 -11.59 -5.08 -7.51
CA ARG A 310 -11.47 -5.73 -6.20
C ARG A 310 -9.99 -5.93 -5.90
N LEU A 311 -9.51 -5.44 -4.76
CA LEU A 311 -8.11 -5.50 -4.36
C LEU A 311 -7.93 -6.33 -3.09
N ARG A 312 -6.89 -7.16 -3.08
CA ARG A 312 -6.34 -7.78 -1.87
C ARG A 312 -4.84 -7.64 -1.90
N LEU A 313 -4.30 -6.97 -0.90
CA LEU A 313 -2.87 -6.83 -0.65
C LEU A 313 -2.51 -7.63 0.59
N ARG A 314 -1.43 -8.39 0.54
CA ARG A 314 -0.85 -9.04 1.71
C ARG A 314 0.62 -8.66 1.79
N VAL A 315 1.04 -8.24 2.98
CA VAL A 315 2.42 -7.88 3.26
C VAL A 315 2.92 -8.73 4.40
N HIS A 316 4.06 -9.38 4.19
CA HIS A 316 4.78 -10.17 5.18
C HIS A 316 6.17 -9.57 5.37
N VAL A 317 6.58 -9.45 6.64
CA VAL A 317 7.95 -9.11 6.97
C VAL A 317 8.75 -10.40 7.06
N LEU A 318 9.80 -10.50 6.27
CA LEU A 318 10.81 -11.55 6.32
C LEU A 318 12.08 -10.98 6.98
N ASP A 319 13.04 -11.85 7.32
CA ASP A 319 14.29 -11.43 7.94
C ASP A 319 15.14 -10.54 7.01
N ASP A 320 15.04 -10.78 5.70
CA ASP A 320 15.81 -10.15 4.62
C ASP A 320 15.00 -9.14 3.79
N GLY A 321 13.69 -9.01 4.01
CA GLY A 321 12.86 -8.16 3.16
C GLY A 321 11.38 -8.11 3.50
N LEU A 322 10.61 -7.58 2.57
CA LEU A 322 9.14 -7.62 2.56
C LEU A 322 8.67 -8.53 1.43
N ALA A 323 7.85 -9.52 1.75
CA ALA A 323 7.08 -10.24 0.73
C ALA A 323 5.72 -9.58 0.56
N ILE A 324 5.41 -9.18 -0.66
CA ILE A 324 4.18 -8.52 -1.07
C ILE A 324 3.45 -9.45 -2.04
N ALA A 325 2.19 -9.76 -1.72
CA ALA A 325 1.28 -10.41 -2.64
C ALA A 325 0.09 -9.48 -2.91
N LEU A 326 -0.09 -9.04 -4.14
CA LEU A 326 -1.22 -8.26 -4.59
C LEU A 326 -2.09 -9.13 -5.51
N SER A 327 -3.38 -9.20 -5.23
CA SER A 327 -4.38 -9.82 -6.08
C SER A 327 -5.45 -8.80 -6.42
N LEU A 328 -5.67 -8.60 -7.71
CA LEU A 328 -6.82 -7.89 -8.25
C LEU A 328 -7.78 -8.92 -8.83
N GLY A 329 -9.07 -8.78 -8.53
CA GLY A 329 -10.14 -9.55 -9.16
C GLY A 329 -10.32 -9.13 -10.61
N THR A 330 -11.42 -8.48 -10.93
CA THR A 330 -11.56 -7.79 -12.22
C THR A 330 -11.08 -6.35 -12.06
N LEU A 331 -10.04 -5.96 -12.79
CA LEU A 331 -9.63 -4.56 -12.94
C LEU A 331 -10.21 -4.04 -14.25
N ILE A 332 -10.99 -2.97 -14.17
CA ILE A 332 -11.53 -2.26 -15.33
C ILE A 332 -10.89 -0.88 -15.36
N LEU A 333 -10.22 -0.58 -16.47
CA LEU A 333 -9.65 0.74 -16.77
C LEU A 333 -10.46 1.35 -17.92
N ARG A 334 -10.78 2.64 -17.84
CA ARG A 334 -11.46 3.40 -18.90
C ARG A 334 -10.61 4.58 -19.35
N ASP A 335 -10.79 4.97 -20.62
CA ASP A 335 -10.05 6.06 -21.25
C ASP A 335 -8.53 5.85 -21.15
N VAL A 336 -8.09 4.66 -21.54
CA VAL A 336 -6.73 4.18 -21.35
C VAL A 336 -5.80 4.74 -22.40
N ARG A 337 -4.61 5.17 -21.99
CA ARG A 337 -3.50 5.53 -22.87
C ARG A 337 -2.22 4.86 -22.42
N LEU A 338 -1.48 4.30 -23.36
CA LEU A 338 -0.15 3.74 -23.14
C LEU A 338 0.84 4.48 -24.02
N LEU A 339 1.76 5.21 -23.41
CA LEU A 339 2.73 6.05 -24.10
C LEU A 339 4.16 5.72 -23.63
N PRO A 340 5.19 6.06 -24.42
CA PRO A 340 6.52 6.24 -23.87
C PRO A 340 6.46 7.22 -22.69
N ALA A 341 7.13 6.90 -21.58
CA ALA A 341 7.23 7.81 -20.46
C ALA A 341 7.99 9.07 -20.92
N PRO A 342 7.58 10.26 -20.45
CA PRO A 342 8.36 11.48 -20.70
C PRO A 342 9.78 11.30 -20.14
N ALA A 343 10.76 11.71 -20.94
CA ALA A 343 12.18 11.70 -20.57
C ALA A 343 12.46 12.65 -19.39
#